data_AF-A0A919KVC4-F1
#
_entry.id   AF-A0A919KVC4-F1
#
_cell.length_a   1.000
_cell.length_b   1.000
_cell.length_c   1.000
_cell.angle_alpha   90.00
_cell.angle_beta   90.00
_cell.angle_gamma   90.00
#
_symmetry.space_group_name_H-M   'P 1'
#
loop_
_entity.id
_entity.type
_entity.pdbx_description
1 polymer ?
#
loop_
_entity_poly.entity_id
_entity_poly.type
_entity_poly.pdbx_seq_one_letter_code
_entity_poly.pdbx_strand_id
1 'polypeptide(L)'
;MAETQQMDDGGADDGATDDGAGGGPSGGRVGGRWSAEALRAARDERRVARLAREIRAFADAHGGAEGQIAYLGRKGARIVLVGADGRWGDLVAPGHEPALRAAEKAGITVHETLDGDLAARLSTGPYEWSRMAGIQLGGRGGGASRA
;
A
#
# COMPACT_ATOMS: atom_id res chain seq x y z
N MET A 1 8.33 -54.98 -38.29
CA MET A 1 7.53 -55.75 -39.28
C MET A 1 6.17 -56.01 -38.66
N ALA A 2 5.10 -55.96 -39.49
CA ALA A 2 3.66 -56.04 -39.19
C ALA A 2 3.10 -54.77 -38.50
N GLU A 3 2.27 -53.88 -39.09
CA GLU A 3 1.05 -54.03 -39.93
C GLU A 3 0.00 -54.95 -39.25
N THR A 4 -1.30 -54.68 -39.14
CA THR A 4 -2.23 -53.76 -39.82
C THR A 4 -3.56 -53.72 -39.03
N GLN A 5 -4.51 -52.85 -39.45
CA GLN A 5 -5.97 -52.82 -39.18
C GLN A 5 -6.45 -52.08 -37.89
N GLN A 6 -7.18 -50.95 -37.86
CA GLN A 6 -8.19 -50.25 -38.69
C GLN A 6 -9.67 -50.56 -38.35
N MET A 7 -10.47 -49.48 -38.23
CA MET A 7 -11.95 -49.33 -38.37
C MET A 7 -12.84 -49.82 -37.19
N ASP A 8 -13.91 -49.17 -36.71
CA ASP A 8 -14.90 -48.23 -37.30
C ASP A 8 -15.61 -47.32 -36.24
N ASP A 9 -15.92 -46.09 -36.67
CA ASP A 9 -17.17 -45.29 -36.63
C ASP A 9 -18.23 -45.42 -35.50
N GLY A 10 -18.69 -44.25 -35.03
CA GLY A 10 -19.97 -44.10 -34.33
C GLY A 10 -20.18 -42.70 -33.76
N GLY A 11 -20.84 -41.83 -34.51
CA GLY A 11 -21.11 -40.43 -34.16
C GLY A 11 -22.20 -40.21 -33.09
N ALA A 12 -22.27 -38.97 -32.61
CA ALA A 12 -23.48 -38.29 -32.13
C ALA A 12 -23.17 -36.80 -31.92
N ASP A 13 -23.40 -36.05 -32.99
CA ASP A 13 -23.85 -34.68 -33.03
C ASP A 13 -25.24 -34.50 -32.37
N ASP A 14 -25.56 -33.24 -32.06
CA ASP A 14 -26.90 -32.67 -31.81
C ASP A 14 -27.35 -32.47 -30.35
N GLY A 15 -27.38 -31.20 -29.93
CA GLY A 15 -28.08 -30.81 -28.70
C GLY A 15 -27.89 -29.38 -28.22
N ALA A 16 -27.58 -28.42 -29.11
CA ALA A 16 -27.69 -27.01 -28.78
C ALA A 16 -29.17 -26.61 -28.80
N THR A 17 -29.78 -26.43 -27.63
CA THR A 17 -31.05 -25.72 -27.50
C THR A 17 -30.77 -24.25 -27.20
N ASP A 18 -30.72 -23.45 -28.27
CA ASP A 18 -30.94 -22.00 -28.24
C ASP A 18 -32.42 -21.78 -28.55
N ASP A 19 -33.23 -21.62 -27.52
CA ASP A 19 -34.62 -21.17 -27.65
C ASP A 19 -34.64 -19.64 -27.49
N GLY A 20 -34.98 -18.99 -28.59
CA GLY A 20 -34.82 -17.58 -28.81
C GLY A 20 -35.82 -16.64 -28.14
N ALA A 21 -35.33 -15.41 -28.04
CA ALA A 21 -35.99 -14.16 -28.45
C ALA A 21 -37.10 -13.55 -27.57
N GLY A 22 -36.84 -12.29 -27.16
CA GLY A 22 -37.91 -11.30 -27.01
C GLY A 22 -37.61 -10.13 -26.08
N GLY A 23 -36.88 -9.11 -26.56
CA GLY A 23 -36.81 -7.80 -25.87
C GLY A 23 -35.76 -6.86 -26.46
N GLY A 24 -36.14 -6.07 -27.47
CA GLY A 24 -35.28 -5.07 -28.12
C GLY A 24 -34.84 -3.91 -27.20
N PRO A 25 -33.85 -3.12 -27.66
CA PRO A 25 -33.12 -2.17 -26.81
C PRO A 25 -33.93 -0.90 -26.53
N SER A 26 -34.24 -0.65 -25.27
CA SER A 26 -34.78 0.64 -24.83
C SER A 26 -34.06 1.17 -23.59
N GLY A 27 -33.50 2.37 -23.74
CA GLY A 27 -33.36 3.38 -22.69
C GLY A 27 -32.54 3.05 -21.45
N GLY A 28 -31.27 3.46 -21.42
CA GLY A 28 -30.53 3.59 -20.16
C GLY A 28 -29.11 4.11 -20.29
N ARG A 29 -28.92 5.42 -20.59
CA ARG A 29 -27.66 6.08 -20.22
C ARG A 29 -27.63 6.25 -18.71
N VAL A 30 -26.70 5.60 -17.99
CA VAL A 30 -25.82 6.20 -16.95
C VAL A 30 -24.94 5.17 -16.22
N GLY A 31 -23.61 5.42 -16.24
CA GLY A 31 -22.68 5.27 -15.10
C GLY A 31 -22.50 3.88 -14.46
N GLY A 32 -21.48 3.15 -14.88
CA GLY A 32 -21.08 1.88 -14.26
C GLY A 32 -20.86 1.97 -12.75
N ARG A 33 -21.62 1.18 -11.99
CA ARG A 33 -21.45 1.01 -10.55
C ARG A 33 -20.17 0.20 -10.30
N TRP A 34 -19.07 0.87 -9.96
CA TRP A 34 -17.83 0.22 -9.52
C TRP A 34 -18.14 -0.78 -8.39
N SER A 35 -17.52 -1.97 -8.42
CA SER A 35 -17.67 -2.94 -7.33
C SER A 35 -17.11 -2.37 -6.02
N ALA A 36 -17.68 -2.79 -4.88
CA ALA A 36 -17.22 -2.32 -3.58
C ALA A 36 -15.73 -2.67 -3.34
N GLU A 37 -15.28 -3.79 -3.88
CA GLU A 37 -13.88 -4.24 -3.84
C GLU A 37 -12.98 -3.34 -4.69
N ALA A 38 -13.38 -3.01 -5.92
CA ALA A 38 -12.62 -2.09 -6.77
C ALA A 38 -12.49 -0.70 -6.12
N LEU A 39 -13.57 -0.23 -5.48
CA LEU A 39 -13.53 1.02 -4.72
C LEU A 39 -12.61 0.96 -3.49
N ARG A 40 -12.55 -0.19 -2.79
CA ARG A 40 -11.63 -0.42 -1.67
C ARG A 40 -10.18 -0.44 -2.15
N ALA A 41 -9.88 -1.24 -3.17
CA ALA A 41 -8.56 -1.33 -3.78
C ALA A 41 -8.05 0.05 -4.26
N ALA A 42 -8.92 0.83 -4.92
CA ALA A 42 -8.56 2.18 -5.36
C ALA A 42 -8.30 3.14 -4.18
N ARG A 43 -9.02 3.00 -3.06
CA ARG A 43 -8.75 3.78 -1.84
C ARG A 43 -7.43 3.38 -1.20
N ASP A 44 -7.14 2.09 -1.16
CA ASP A 44 -5.90 1.59 -0.57
C ASP A 44 -4.69 1.96 -1.42
N GLU A 45 -4.77 1.91 -2.75
CA GLU A 45 -3.71 2.39 -3.62
C GLU A 45 -3.43 3.89 -3.44
N ARG A 46 -4.48 4.71 -3.29
CA ARG A 46 -4.31 6.15 -2.98
C ARG A 46 -3.62 6.36 -1.63
N ARG A 47 -3.90 5.53 -0.62
CA ARG A 47 -3.25 5.59 0.69
C ARG A 47 -1.79 5.16 0.60
N VAL A 48 -1.49 4.07 -0.09
CA VAL A 48 -0.12 3.61 -0.36
C VAL A 48 0.67 4.70 -1.07
N ALA A 49 0.12 5.30 -2.12
CA ALA A 49 0.78 6.39 -2.84
C ALA A 49 1.04 7.62 -1.95
N ARG A 50 0.09 7.95 -1.06
CA ARG A 50 0.25 9.03 -0.09
C ARG A 50 1.35 8.74 0.93
N LEU A 51 1.32 7.55 1.56
CA LEU A 51 2.34 7.14 2.53
C LEU A 51 3.72 7.12 1.88
N ALA A 52 3.84 6.53 0.69
CA ALA A 52 5.10 6.51 -0.06
C ALA A 52 5.64 7.91 -0.37
N ARG A 53 4.77 8.91 -0.56
CA ARG A 53 5.17 10.31 -0.73
C ARG A 53 5.65 10.93 0.58
N GLU A 54 4.94 10.66 1.69
CA GLU A 54 5.33 11.14 3.03
C GLU A 54 6.68 10.55 3.46
N ILE A 55 6.92 9.25 3.18
CA ILE A 55 8.20 8.59 3.42
C ILE A 55 9.32 9.23 2.59
N ARG A 56 9.12 9.46 1.29
CA ARG A 56 10.14 10.13 0.45
C ARG A 56 10.43 11.55 0.93
N ALA A 57 9.40 12.32 1.25
CA ALA A 57 9.57 13.68 1.77
C ALA A 57 10.39 13.70 3.07
N PHE A 58 10.19 12.70 3.95
CA PHE A 58 11.02 12.53 5.14
C PHE A 58 12.47 12.17 4.77
N ALA A 59 12.67 11.19 3.89
CA ALA A 59 14.00 10.78 3.45
C ALA A 59 14.78 11.95 2.81
N ASP A 60 14.15 12.71 1.92
CA ASP A 60 14.74 13.87 1.25
C ASP A 60 15.17 14.95 2.26
N ALA A 61 14.37 15.17 3.31
CA ALA A 61 14.66 16.15 4.35
C ALA A 61 15.80 15.74 5.31
N HIS A 62 16.08 14.44 5.42
CA HIS A 62 16.96 13.88 6.44
C HIS A 62 18.18 13.13 5.88
N GLY A 63 18.46 13.29 4.58
CA GLY A 63 19.63 12.70 3.91
C GLY A 63 19.51 11.19 3.66
N GLY A 64 18.29 10.69 3.56
CA GLY A 64 17.94 9.26 3.49
C GLY A 64 17.06 8.84 4.65
N ALA A 65 16.43 7.68 4.53
CA ALA A 65 15.67 7.07 5.60
C ALA A 65 15.71 5.54 5.54
N GLU A 66 15.75 4.93 6.72
CA GLU A 66 15.43 3.53 6.94
C GLU A 66 14.20 3.46 7.85
N GLY A 67 13.52 2.33 7.91
CA GLY A 67 12.32 2.23 8.73
C GLY A 67 12.07 0.87 9.35
N GLN A 68 11.09 0.82 10.23
CA GLN A 68 10.59 -0.39 10.85
C GLN A 68 9.06 -0.38 10.82
N ILE A 69 8.46 -1.54 10.57
CA ILE A 69 7.01 -1.69 10.53
C ILE A 69 6.55 -2.56 11.70
N ALA A 70 5.76 -1.98 12.60
CA ALA A 70 5.16 -2.69 13.73
C ALA A 70 3.66 -2.91 13.51
N TYR A 71 3.21 -4.17 13.60
CA TYR A 71 1.79 -4.50 13.53
C TYR A 71 1.05 -4.05 14.80
N LEU A 72 -0.01 -3.25 14.64
CA LEU A 72 -0.84 -2.72 15.72
C LEU A 72 -2.17 -3.48 15.90
N GLY A 73 -2.30 -4.67 15.33
CA GLY A 73 -3.58 -5.38 15.31
C GLY A 73 -4.64 -4.65 14.48
N ARG A 74 -5.87 -4.57 14.99
CA ARG A 74 -6.99 -3.90 14.29
C ARG A 74 -6.76 -2.41 14.01
N LYS A 75 -5.80 -1.77 14.69
CA LYS A 75 -5.45 -0.36 14.47
C LYS A 75 -4.62 -0.14 13.21
N GLY A 76 -4.07 -1.20 12.61
CA GLY A 76 -3.29 -1.15 11.39
C GLY A 76 -1.82 -1.48 11.62
N ALA A 77 -0.91 -0.77 10.95
CA ALA A 77 0.52 -0.91 11.14
C ALA A 77 1.19 0.46 11.28
N ARG A 78 2.18 0.53 12.17
CA ARG A 78 2.99 1.71 12.44
C ARG A 78 4.28 1.61 11.64
N ILE A 79 4.67 2.69 10.98
CA ILE A 79 5.92 2.82 10.23
C ILE A 79 6.77 3.84 10.97
N VAL A 80 7.82 3.37 11.64
CA VAL A 80 8.83 4.25 12.24
C VAL A 80 9.88 4.53 11.18
N LEU A 81 10.17 5.79 10.93
CA LEU A 81 11.21 6.25 10.00
C LEU A 81 12.38 6.81 10.80
N VAL A 82 13.60 6.47 10.41
CA VAL A 82 14.85 6.98 10.98
C VAL A 82 15.69 7.56 9.86
N GLY A 83 15.97 8.85 9.95
CA GLY A 83 16.78 9.60 9.00
C GLY A 83 18.27 9.35 9.20
N ALA A 84 19.07 9.63 8.17
CA ALA A 84 20.53 9.55 8.28
C ALA A 84 21.10 10.55 9.29
N ASP A 85 20.40 11.66 9.53
CA ASP A 85 20.70 12.66 10.55
C ASP A 85 20.24 12.28 11.97
N GLY A 86 19.69 11.08 12.14
CA GLY A 86 19.19 10.55 13.41
C GLY A 86 17.83 11.07 13.85
N ARG A 87 17.18 11.95 13.07
CA ARG A 87 15.78 12.32 13.33
C ARG A 87 14.86 11.17 12.98
N TRP A 88 13.68 11.17 13.59
CA TRP A 88 12.72 10.11 13.36
C TRP A 88 11.29 10.65 13.22
N GLY A 89 10.47 9.85 12.56
CA GLY A 89 9.07 10.14 12.30
C GLY A 89 8.21 8.89 12.42
N ASP A 90 6.90 9.10 12.52
CA ASP A 90 5.92 8.02 12.63
C ASP A 90 4.77 8.20 11.64
N LEU A 91 4.41 7.14 10.93
CA LEU A 91 3.24 7.08 10.07
C LEU A 91 2.40 5.86 10.43
N VAL A 92 1.09 5.94 10.20
CA VAL A 92 0.18 4.80 10.42
C VAL A 92 -0.52 4.43 9.12
N ALA A 93 -0.41 3.17 8.76
CA ALA A 93 -1.11 2.54 7.65
C ALA A 93 -2.33 1.74 8.15
N PRO A 94 -3.38 1.54 7.33
CA PRO A 94 -4.57 0.77 7.71
C PRO A 94 -4.29 -0.74 7.91
N GLY A 95 -3.09 -1.21 7.58
CA GLY A 95 -2.67 -2.59 7.76
C GLY A 95 -1.19 -2.76 7.40
N HIS A 96 -0.65 -3.95 7.66
CA HIS A 96 0.75 -4.29 7.41
C HIS A 96 1.08 -4.26 5.91
N GLU A 97 0.22 -4.86 5.09
CA GLU A 97 0.42 -4.95 3.64
C GLU A 97 0.52 -3.57 2.95
N PRO A 98 -0.41 -2.61 3.16
CA PRO A 98 -0.24 -1.25 2.66
C PRO A 98 1.00 -0.51 3.19
N ALA A 99 1.50 -0.86 4.39
CA ALA A 99 2.71 -0.26 4.94
C ALA A 99 3.95 -0.73 4.17
N LEU A 100 4.09 -2.03 3.95
CA LEU A 100 5.17 -2.62 3.15
C LEU A 100 5.20 -2.05 1.74
N ARG A 101 4.06 -2.07 1.04
CA ARG A 101 3.93 -1.52 -0.32
C ARG A 101 4.31 -0.04 -0.39
N ALA A 102 4.02 0.73 0.67
CA ALA A 102 4.40 2.14 0.73
C ALA A 102 5.91 2.33 0.92
N ALA A 103 6.54 1.52 1.77
CA ALA A 103 7.99 1.54 2.00
C ALA A 103 8.76 1.10 0.74
N GLU A 104 8.33 0.03 0.08
CA GLU A 104 8.85 -0.42 -1.21
C GLU A 104 8.76 0.69 -2.27
N LYS A 105 7.58 1.30 -2.42
CA LYS A 105 7.35 2.40 -3.37
C LYS A 105 8.14 3.67 -3.02
N ALA A 106 8.54 3.84 -1.77
CA ALA A 106 9.41 4.93 -1.33
C ALA A 106 10.90 4.61 -1.52
N GLY A 107 11.26 3.34 -1.72
CA GLY A 107 12.64 2.90 -1.88
C GLY A 107 13.47 2.94 -0.59
N ILE A 108 12.83 2.74 0.56
CA ILE A 108 13.53 2.68 1.85
C ILE A 108 13.75 1.23 2.29
N THR A 109 14.83 0.98 3.03
CA THR A 109 15.05 -0.30 3.71
C THR A 109 14.13 -0.39 4.92
N VAL A 110 13.42 -1.52 5.05
CA VAL A 110 12.62 -1.84 6.24
C VAL A 110 13.31 -2.94 7.02
N HIS A 111 13.46 -2.72 8.32
CA HIS A 111 14.03 -3.65 9.28
C HIS A 111 12.92 -4.38 10.05
N GLU A 112 13.20 -5.62 10.43
CA GLU A 112 12.28 -6.43 11.24
C GLU A 112 12.11 -5.85 12.66
N THR A 113 13.21 -5.36 13.22
CA THR A 113 13.29 -4.82 14.57
C THR A 113 13.89 -3.43 14.54
N LEU A 114 13.49 -2.60 15.51
CA LEU A 114 14.08 -1.29 15.76
C LEU A 114 15.18 -1.46 16.81
N ASP A 115 16.31 -2.03 16.41
CA ASP A 115 17.44 -2.34 17.28
C ASP A 115 18.78 -2.00 16.62
N GLY A 116 19.88 -2.36 17.31
CA GLY A 116 21.24 -2.25 16.79
C GLY A 116 21.56 -0.89 16.20
N ASP A 117 22.07 -0.89 14.97
CA ASP A 117 22.52 0.31 14.25
C ASP A 117 21.36 1.26 13.90
N LEU A 118 20.13 0.75 13.74
CA LEU A 118 18.96 1.59 13.47
C LEU A 118 18.53 2.33 14.73
N ALA A 119 18.49 1.62 15.87
CA ALA A 119 18.19 2.23 17.16
C ALA A 119 19.30 3.17 17.64
N ALA A 120 20.57 2.84 17.38
CA ALA A 120 21.72 3.69 17.73
C ALA A 120 21.71 5.03 16.98
N ARG A 121 21.13 5.09 15.78
CA ARG A 121 20.96 6.33 15.02
C ARG A 121 19.87 7.23 15.57
N LEU A 122 18.91 6.72 16.35
CA LEU A 122 17.84 7.54 16.92
C LEU A 122 18.41 8.59 17.88
N SER A 123 18.33 9.85 17.48
CA SER A 123 18.65 10.97 18.34
C SER A 123 17.37 11.56 18.92
N THR A 124 17.08 11.21 20.17
CA THR A 124 16.02 11.85 20.97
C THR A 124 16.67 12.80 21.97
N GLY A 125 17.02 14.02 21.52
CA GLY A 125 17.59 15.05 22.39
C GLY A 125 16.56 15.73 23.28
N PRO A 126 16.99 16.60 24.21
CA PRO A 126 16.08 17.39 25.07
C PRO A 126 15.06 18.21 24.27
N TYR A 127 15.43 18.66 23.06
CA TYR A 127 14.54 19.37 22.13
C TYR A 127 13.41 18.46 21.62
N GLU A 128 13.73 17.23 21.23
CA GLU A 128 12.79 16.22 20.76
C GLU A 128 11.88 15.75 21.91
N TRP A 129 12.43 15.54 23.11
CA TRP A 129 11.64 15.22 24.31
C TRP A 129 10.61 16.30 24.64
N SER A 130 10.99 17.57 24.51
CA SER A 130 10.06 18.71 24.72
C SER A 130 8.94 18.74 23.67
N ARG A 131 9.22 18.29 22.43
CA ARG A 131 8.21 18.14 21.38
C ARG A 131 7.33 16.92 21.59
N MET A 132 7.85 15.83 22.17
CA MET A 132 7.08 14.62 22.48
C MET A 132 6.14 14.80 23.68
N ALA A 133 6.54 15.57 24.69
CA ALA A 133 5.67 15.92 25.82
C ALA A 133 4.52 16.87 25.43
N GLY A 134 4.63 17.58 24.29
CA GLY A 134 3.68 18.60 23.85
C GLY A 134 2.85 18.28 22.58
N ILE A 135 3.14 17.22 21.82
CA ILE A 135 2.51 16.96 20.50
C ILE A 135 1.48 15.85 20.60
N GLN A 136 0.26 16.26 20.96
CA GLN A 136 -0.98 15.61 20.54
C GLN A 136 -1.68 16.48 19.47
N LEU A 137 -0.96 17.05 18.50
CA LEU A 137 -1.58 17.91 17.47
C LEU A 137 -0.83 17.80 16.14
N GLY A 138 -1.59 17.46 15.09
CA GLY A 138 -1.13 17.26 13.73
C GLY A 138 -0.39 18.46 13.13
N GLY A 139 0.46 18.15 12.17
CA GLY A 139 1.38 19.09 11.54
C GLY A 139 0.74 20.39 11.05
N ARG A 140 1.36 21.49 11.47
CA ARG A 140 1.45 22.73 10.69
C ARG A 140 2.84 23.32 10.92
N GLY A 141 3.79 22.91 10.08
CA GLY A 141 5.09 23.58 9.96
C GLY A 141 4.96 24.77 9.01
N GLY A 142 4.58 25.93 9.55
CA GLY A 142 4.67 27.23 8.86
C GLY A 142 5.93 27.94 9.32
N GLY A 143 6.80 28.31 8.38
CA GLY A 143 8.20 28.69 8.62
C GLY A 143 8.41 30.00 9.39
N ALA A 144 9.60 30.10 9.97
CA ALA A 144 10.16 31.34 10.45
C ALA A 144 11.25 31.80 9.48
N SER A 145 10.93 32.81 8.68
CA SER A 145 11.90 33.67 8.02
C SER A 145 12.69 34.41 9.09
N ARG A 146 14.02 34.36 8.99
CA ARG A 146 14.90 35.25 9.73
C ARG A 146 14.84 36.64 9.08
N ALA A 147 14.68 37.65 9.93
CA ALA A 147 15.21 39.01 9.74
C ALA A 147 16.01 39.33 11.00
#